data_AF-H6BD32-F1
#
_entry.id   AF-H6BD32-F1
#
_cell.length_a   1.000
_cell.length_b   1.000
_cell.length_c   1.000
_cell.angle_alpha   90.00
_cell.angle_beta   90.00
_cell.angle_gamma   90.00
#
_symmetry.space_group_name_H-M   'P 1'
#
loop_
_entity.id
_entity.type
_entity.pdbx_description
1 polymer ?
#
loop_
_entity_poly.entity_id
_entity_poly.type
_entity_poly.pdbx_seq_one_letter_code
_entity_poly.pdbx_strand_id
1 'polypeptide(L)'
;PLARTVKIKSIDGKEMVALDVFSAAIEFLKGHLLHTLDNRATGVKNTDIQWVLTVPAIWDDAAKQFMREAAEKAGIPGDQLITALEPEAASLYCKHLPVERLKCDGGGQGFGAFSYGSKYLVLDCGGGTVDITVHEV
;
A
#
# COMPACT_ATOMS: atom_id res chain seq x y z
N PRO A 1 19.20 2.73 -9.22
CA PRO A 1 18.56 3.73 -8.34
C PRO A 1 17.66 4.68 -9.12
N LEU A 2 16.37 4.76 -8.75
CA LEU A 2 15.42 5.75 -9.29
C LEU A 2 15.86 7.15 -8.85
N ALA A 3 16.49 7.91 -9.74
CA ALA A 3 16.88 9.28 -9.44
C ALA A 3 15.65 10.22 -9.45
N ARG A 4 15.70 11.29 -8.65
CA ARG A 4 14.63 12.33 -8.59
C ARG A 4 14.29 12.98 -9.93
N THR A 5 15.18 12.86 -10.91
CA THR A 5 15.07 13.44 -12.25
C THR A 5 14.71 12.42 -13.32
N VAL A 6 14.42 11.16 -12.95
CA VAL A 6 13.98 10.14 -13.91
C VAL A 6 12.74 10.64 -14.61
N LYS A 7 12.78 10.70 -15.93
CA LYS A 7 11.63 11.00 -16.76
C LYS A 7 10.98 9.71 -17.23
N ILE A 8 9.66 9.69 -17.21
CA ILE A 8 8.87 8.64 -17.85
C ILE A 8 8.15 9.21 -19.05
N LYS A 9 8.01 8.38 -20.08
CA LYS A 9 7.40 8.74 -21.36
C LYS A 9 6.01 8.14 -21.47
N SER A 10 5.03 8.96 -21.78
CA SER A 10 3.66 8.52 -22.06
C SER A 10 3.52 7.94 -23.47
N ILE A 11 2.38 7.29 -23.73
CA ILE A 11 2.06 6.69 -25.03
C ILE A 11 1.99 7.70 -26.18
N ASP A 12 1.64 8.96 -25.89
CA ASP A 12 1.62 10.07 -26.86
C ASP A 12 2.99 10.76 -27.01
N GLY A 13 4.02 10.21 -26.36
CA GLY A 13 5.41 10.63 -26.50
C GLY A 13 5.84 11.79 -25.62
N LYS A 14 4.95 12.35 -24.79
CA LYS A 14 5.31 13.38 -23.80
C LYS A 14 6.12 12.77 -22.67
N GLU A 15 6.96 13.58 -22.05
CA GLU A 15 7.78 13.17 -20.91
C GLU A 15 7.45 14.00 -19.68
N MET A 16 7.45 13.35 -18.52
CA MET A 16 7.30 14.00 -17.23
C MET A 16 8.23 13.35 -16.21
N VAL A 17 8.64 14.10 -15.19
CA VAL A 17 9.43 13.53 -14.10
C VAL A 17 8.56 12.50 -13.37
N ALA A 18 9.10 11.30 -13.15
CA ALA A 18 8.40 10.21 -12.50
C ALA A 18 7.85 10.65 -11.13
N LEU A 19 8.66 11.37 -10.35
CA LEU A 19 8.27 11.88 -9.04
C LEU A 19 6.99 12.73 -9.12
N ASP A 20 6.86 13.58 -10.14
CA ASP A 20 5.67 14.42 -10.34
C ASP A 20 4.43 13.57 -10.63
N VAL A 21 4.60 12.49 -11.39
CA VAL A 21 3.53 11.56 -11.75
C VAL A 21 3.01 10.85 -10.50
N PHE A 22 3.90 10.26 -9.71
CA PHE A 22 3.53 9.54 -8.50
C PHE A 22 2.97 10.48 -7.44
N SER A 23 3.55 11.67 -7.25
CA SER A 23 3.02 12.68 -6.34
C SER A 23 1.62 13.13 -6.73
N ALA A 24 1.35 13.38 -8.02
CA ALA A 24 0.02 13.78 -8.47
C ALA A 24 -1.03 12.69 -8.20
N ALA A 25 -0.69 11.41 -8.39
CA ALA A 25 -1.58 10.30 -8.08
C ALA A 25 -1.89 10.21 -6.57
N ILE A 26 -0.87 10.34 -5.72
CA ILE A 26 -1.04 10.33 -4.25
C ILE A 26 -1.86 11.54 -3.80
N GLU A 27 -1.56 12.73 -4.33
CA GLU A 27 -2.29 13.97 -4.01
C GLU A 27 -3.77 13.85 -4.37
N PHE A 28 -4.08 13.28 -5.55
CA PHE A 28 -5.46 13.03 -5.96
C PHE A 28 -6.19 12.10 -4.98
N LEU A 29 -5.58 10.97 -4.60
CA LEU A 29 -6.19 10.02 -3.66
C LEU A 29 -6.39 10.64 -2.27
N LYS A 30 -5.38 11.37 -1.79
CA LYS A 30 -5.43 12.14 -0.54
C LYS A 30 -6.59 13.13 -0.55
N GLY A 31 -6.66 13.96 -1.60
CA GLY A 31 -7.71 14.96 -1.77
C GLY A 31 -9.11 14.33 -1.87
N HIS A 32 -9.24 13.22 -2.58
CA HIS A 32 -10.50 12.49 -2.71
C HIS A 32 -10.99 11.96 -1.36
N LEU A 33 -10.10 11.39 -0.54
CA LEU A 33 -10.44 10.95 0.82
C LEU A 33 -10.91 12.13 1.69
N LEU A 34 -10.12 13.20 1.74
CA LEU A 34 -10.44 14.38 2.56
C LEU A 34 -11.78 15.01 2.15
N HIS A 35 -12.02 15.14 0.85
CA HIS A 35 -13.31 15.62 0.32
C HIS A 35 -14.47 14.70 0.72
N THR A 36 -14.26 13.39 0.67
CA THR A 36 -15.28 12.41 1.08
C THR A 36 -15.60 12.50 2.58
N LEU A 37 -14.58 12.73 3.43
CA LEU A 37 -14.74 12.88 4.88
C LEU A 37 -15.49 14.16 5.25
N ASP A 38 -15.21 15.25 4.53
CA ASP A 38 -15.87 16.54 4.70
C ASP A 38 -17.35 16.47 4.27
N ASN A 39 -17.63 15.88 3.11
CA ASN A 39 -19.00 15.67 2.61
C ASN A 39 -19.85 14.80 3.55
N ARG A 40 -19.23 13.94 4.34
CA ARG A 40 -19.91 13.08 5.34
C ARG A 40 -20.01 13.74 6.72
N ALA A 41 -19.54 14.99 6.87
CA ALA A 41 -19.52 15.75 8.11
C ALA A 41 -18.87 14.98 9.29
N THR A 42 -17.82 14.21 9.00
CA THR A 42 -17.15 13.37 10.01
C THR A 42 -16.38 14.19 11.05
N GLY A 43 -16.02 15.44 10.74
CA GLY A 43 -15.18 16.31 11.57
C GLY A 43 -13.70 15.93 11.59
N VAL A 44 -13.31 14.85 10.90
CA VAL A 44 -11.93 14.38 10.80
C VAL A 44 -11.10 15.37 9.97
N LYS A 45 -9.98 15.83 10.53
CA LYS A 45 -9.02 16.70 9.85
C LYS A 45 -7.87 15.89 9.30
N ASN A 46 -7.16 16.46 8.32
CA ASN A 46 -5.94 15.83 7.79
C ASN A 46 -4.88 15.57 8.89
N THR A 47 -4.82 16.41 9.92
CA THR A 47 -3.93 16.24 11.09
C THR A 47 -4.27 15.04 11.96
N ASP A 48 -5.47 14.50 11.83
CA ASP A 48 -5.94 13.35 12.62
C ASP A 48 -5.65 12.02 11.91
N ILE A 49 -5.10 12.07 10.69
CA ILE A 49 -4.89 10.90 9.82
C ILE A 49 -3.42 10.47 9.84
N GLN A 50 -3.16 9.20 10.15
CA GLN A 50 -1.89 8.55 9.82
C GLN A 50 -2.00 7.94 8.43
N TRP A 51 -1.15 8.40 7.51
CA TRP A 51 -1.08 7.88 6.15
C TRP A 51 -0.16 6.66 6.10
N VAL A 52 -0.67 5.57 5.53
CA VAL A 52 0.07 4.34 5.31
C VAL A 52 0.19 4.12 3.81
N LEU A 53 1.42 4.15 3.30
CA LEU A 53 1.72 3.88 1.90
C LEU A 53 2.28 2.47 1.76
N THR A 54 1.55 1.61 1.05
CA THR A 54 2.02 0.25 0.75
C THR A 54 3.02 0.27 -0.40
N VAL A 55 4.07 -0.56 -0.30
CA VAL A 55 5.09 -0.74 -1.33
C VAL A 55 5.43 -2.22 -1.52
N PRO A 56 5.86 -2.65 -2.72
CA PRO A 56 6.26 -4.03 -2.95
C PRO A 56 7.45 -4.45 -2.07
N ALA A 57 7.41 -5.68 -1.56
CA ALA A 57 8.48 -6.20 -0.71
C ALA A 57 9.82 -6.35 -1.45
N ILE A 58 9.77 -6.68 -2.74
CA ILE A 58 10.95 -6.90 -3.60
C ILE A 58 11.70 -5.61 -3.96
N TRP A 59 11.13 -4.43 -3.67
CA TRP A 59 11.77 -3.16 -3.99
C TRP A 59 12.96 -2.89 -3.07
N ASP A 60 14.01 -2.29 -3.66
CA ASP A 60 15.16 -1.81 -2.90
C ASP A 60 14.82 -0.58 -2.06
N ASP A 61 15.69 -0.24 -1.10
CA ASP A 61 15.48 0.90 -0.21
C ASP A 61 15.40 2.23 -0.98
N ALA A 62 16.08 2.33 -2.12
CA ALA A 62 16.03 3.52 -2.96
C ALA A 62 14.64 3.72 -3.59
N ALA A 63 14.01 2.68 -4.09
CA ALA A 63 12.65 2.73 -4.64
C ALA A 63 11.61 3.00 -3.54
N LYS A 64 11.78 2.39 -2.36
CA LYS A 64 10.93 2.67 -1.19
C LYS A 64 11.05 4.14 -0.75
N GLN A 65 12.27 4.66 -0.67
CA GLN A 65 12.52 6.07 -0.36
C GLN A 65 11.93 7.00 -1.43
N PHE A 66 12.04 6.64 -2.71
CA PHE A 66 11.44 7.41 -3.81
C PHE A 66 9.92 7.56 -3.64
N MET A 67 9.21 6.51 -3.24
CA MET A 67 7.77 6.60 -2.96
C MET A 67 7.46 7.46 -1.74
N ARG A 68 8.30 7.41 -0.70
CA ARG A 68 8.17 8.30 0.46
C ARG A 68 8.27 9.77 0.05
N GLU A 69 9.28 10.10 -0.77
CA GLU A 69 9.45 11.46 -1.32
C GLU A 69 8.26 11.88 -2.18
N ALA A 70 7.69 10.96 -2.97
CA ALA A 70 6.51 11.24 -3.76
C ALA A 70 5.30 11.62 -2.89
N ALA A 71 5.11 10.91 -1.77
CA ALA A 71 4.04 11.20 -0.80
C ALA A 71 4.26 12.52 -0.04
N GLU A 72 5.50 12.79 0.36
CA GLU A 72 5.85 14.07 1.01
C GLU A 72 5.61 15.25 0.06
N LYS A 73 5.99 15.12 -1.22
CA LYS A 73 5.72 16.11 -2.26
C LYS A 73 4.21 16.27 -2.54
N ALA A 74 3.41 15.23 -2.34
CA ALA A 74 1.95 15.29 -2.37
C ALA A 74 1.35 15.98 -1.13
N GLY A 75 2.17 16.52 -0.23
CA GLY A 75 1.75 17.24 0.96
C GLY A 75 1.26 16.34 2.09
N ILE A 76 1.80 15.13 2.21
CA ILE A 76 1.66 14.28 3.39
C ILE A 76 2.85 14.55 4.32
N PRO A 77 2.63 15.01 5.56
CA PRO A 77 3.72 15.23 6.50
C PRO A 77 4.47 13.94 6.83
N GLY A 78 5.81 14.00 6.92
CA GLY A 78 6.66 12.83 7.11
C GLY A 78 6.48 12.12 8.45
N ASP A 79 5.99 12.82 9.48
CA ASP A 79 5.57 12.30 10.78
C ASP A 79 4.19 11.62 10.73
N GLN A 80 3.32 12.04 9.80
CA GLN A 80 2.06 11.38 9.48
C GLN A 80 2.20 10.29 8.41
N LEU A 81 3.42 9.89 8.00
CA LEU A 81 3.65 8.91 6.93
C LEU A 81 4.40 7.66 7.41
N ILE A 82 3.79 6.48 7.22
CA ILE A 82 4.40 5.18 7.43
C ILE A 82 4.38 4.39 6.12
N THR A 83 5.48 3.70 5.82
CA THR A 83 5.52 2.72 4.73
C THR A 83 5.21 1.33 5.27
N ALA A 84 4.29 0.63 4.61
CA ALA A 84 4.02 -0.78 4.87
C ALA A 84 4.39 -1.61 3.65
N LEU A 85 4.78 -2.86 3.85
CA LEU A 85 4.97 -3.77 2.75
C LEU A 85 3.61 -4.36 2.34
N GLU A 86 3.40 -4.49 1.04
CA GLU A 86 2.18 -5.08 0.46
C GLU A 86 1.85 -6.47 1.02
N PRO A 87 2.79 -7.45 1.09
CA PRO A 87 2.45 -8.79 1.57
C PRO A 87 2.08 -8.82 3.07
N GLU A 88 2.66 -7.95 3.89
CA GLU A 88 2.34 -7.81 5.31
C GLU A 88 0.97 -7.16 5.51
N ALA A 89 0.65 -6.12 4.74
CA ALA A 89 -0.67 -5.49 4.76
C ALA A 89 -1.76 -6.50 4.34
N ALA A 90 -1.50 -7.27 3.28
CA ALA A 90 -2.39 -8.34 2.82
C ALA A 90 -2.55 -9.44 3.89
N SER A 91 -1.43 -9.87 4.49
CA SER A 91 -1.44 -10.86 5.58
C SER A 91 -2.28 -10.42 6.77
N LEU A 92 -2.09 -9.17 7.20
CA LEU A 92 -2.82 -8.59 8.32
C LEU A 92 -4.33 -8.55 8.02
N TYR A 93 -4.70 -8.13 6.81
CA TYR A 93 -6.10 -8.12 6.40
C TYR A 93 -6.71 -9.53 6.41
N CYS A 94 -6.03 -10.52 5.82
CA CYS A 94 -6.48 -11.91 5.79
C CYS A 94 -6.64 -12.53 7.18
N LYS A 95 -5.81 -12.12 8.16
CA LYS A 95 -5.93 -12.54 9.56
C LYS A 95 -7.21 -12.04 10.23
N HIS A 96 -7.66 -10.83 9.89
CA HIS A 96 -8.79 -10.17 10.54
C HIS A 96 -10.13 -10.42 9.84
N LEU A 97 -10.14 -11.06 8.67
CA LEU A 97 -11.39 -11.44 8.01
C LEU A 97 -12.16 -12.46 8.87
N PRO A 98 -13.46 -12.21 9.16
CA PRO A 98 -14.32 -13.22 9.77
C PRO A 98 -14.40 -14.42 8.84
N VAL A 99 -13.80 -15.52 9.25
CA VAL A 99 -13.62 -16.72 8.43
C VAL A 99 -14.90 -17.56 8.42
N GLU A 100 -16.03 -16.94 8.11
CA GLU A 100 -17.27 -17.68 7.84
C GLU A 100 -17.24 -18.35 6.46
N ARG A 101 -16.31 -17.95 5.58
CA ARG A 101 -16.25 -18.40 4.17
C ARG A 101 -15.12 -19.37 3.82
N LEU A 102 -14.21 -19.68 4.75
CA LEU A 102 -13.16 -20.69 4.53
C LEU A 102 -13.36 -21.84 5.52
N LYS A 103 -14.51 -22.50 5.43
CA LYS A 103 -14.67 -23.85 5.99
C LYS A 103 -13.90 -24.80 5.06
N CYS A 104 -12.64 -25.01 5.34
CA CYS A 104 -12.02 -26.28 4.97
C CYS A 104 -12.60 -27.33 5.91
N ASP A 105 -13.05 -28.45 5.37
CA ASP A 105 -13.78 -29.51 6.07
C ASP A 105 -13.14 -29.89 7.42
N GLY A 106 -13.70 -29.38 8.53
CA GLY A 106 -13.23 -29.71 9.88
C GLY A 106 -13.31 -28.56 10.90
N GLY A 107 -14.50 -28.05 11.19
CA GLY A 107 -14.91 -27.51 12.50
C GLY A 107 -14.12 -26.39 13.21
N GLY A 108 -13.04 -25.84 12.66
CA GLY A 108 -12.21 -24.81 13.29
C GLY A 108 -12.67 -23.38 12.99
N GLN A 109 -12.70 -22.51 14.02
CA GLN A 109 -12.85 -21.07 13.86
C GLN A 109 -11.55 -20.47 13.28
N GLY A 110 -11.62 -19.80 12.13
CA GLY A 110 -10.52 -18.96 11.64
C GLY A 110 -9.62 -19.59 10.57
N PHE A 111 -8.83 -18.72 9.92
CA PHE A 111 -7.82 -19.11 8.94
C PHE A 111 -6.64 -19.69 9.74
N GLY A 112 -6.61 -21.01 9.91
CA GLY A 112 -5.62 -21.71 10.76
C GLY A 112 -4.15 -21.48 10.37
N ALA A 113 -3.92 -20.85 9.22
CA ALA A 113 -2.60 -20.44 8.75
C ALA A 113 -1.92 -19.36 9.62
N PHE A 114 -2.63 -18.74 10.59
CA PHE A 114 -2.05 -17.77 11.54
C PHE A 114 -1.72 -18.36 12.93
N SER A 115 -1.62 -19.68 13.05
CA SER A 115 -1.13 -20.34 14.26
C SER A 115 0.40 -20.32 14.31
N TYR A 116 1.00 -20.27 15.49
CA TYR A 116 2.46 -20.31 15.64
C TYR A 116 3.07 -21.53 14.93
N GLY A 117 4.11 -21.31 14.12
CA GLY A 117 4.76 -22.33 13.28
C GLY A 117 4.02 -22.65 11.97
N SER A 118 2.85 -22.05 11.71
CA SER A 118 2.20 -22.15 10.41
C SER A 118 2.96 -21.33 9.38
N LYS A 119 3.07 -21.89 8.17
CA LYS A 119 3.65 -21.22 7.01
C LYS A 119 2.56 -20.96 5.99
N TYR A 120 2.58 -19.78 5.39
CA TYR A 120 1.62 -19.42 4.34
C TYR A 120 2.28 -18.57 3.27
N LEU A 121 1.65 -18.57 2.09
CA LEU A 121 2.08 -17.82 0.93
C LEU A 121 1.13 -16.66 0.69
N VAL A 122 1.70 -15.47 0.48
CA VAL A 122 1.01 -14.33 -0.13
C VAL A 122 1.41 -14.29 -1.60
N LEU A 123 0.39 -14.32 -2.46
CA LEU A 123 0.52 -14.20 -3.91
C LEU A 123 -0.23 -12.93 -4.33
N ASP A 124 0.52 -11.87 -4.63
CA ASP A 124 -0.04 -10.62 -5.15
C ASP A 124 0.08 -10.60 -6.68
N CYS A 125 -1.05 -10.72 -7.37
CA CYS A 125 -1.14 -10.71 -8.83
C CYS A 125 -1.68 -9.36 -9.30
N GLY A 126 -0.83 -8.34 -9.28
CA GLY A 126 -1.15 -7.00 -9.75
C GLY A 126 -1.34 -6.90 -11.27
N GLY A 127 -1.58 -5.68 -11.76
CA GLY A 127 -1.84 -5.43 -13.18
C GLY A 127 -0.64 -5.62 -14.12
N GLY A 128 0.57 -5.74 -13.59
CA GLY A 128 1.80 -5.91 -14.38
C GLY A 128 2.92 -6.67 -13.69
N THR A 129 2.76 -7.06 -12.42
CA THR A 129 3.73 -7.86 -11.65
C THR A 129 3.00 -8.96 -10.90
N VAL A 130 3.74 -10.02 -10.58
CA VAL A 130 3.31 -11.04 -9.62
C VAL A 130 4.37 -11.10 -8.55
N ASP A 131 3.99 -10.77 -7.32
CA ASP A 131 4.86 -10.70 -6.16
C ASP A 131 4.53 -11.85 -5.20
N ILE A 132 5.55 -12.63 -4.82
CA ILE A 132 5.39 -13.88 -4.06
C ILE A 132 6.18 -13.77 -2.77
N THR A 133 5.52 -13.90 -1.62
CA THR A 133 6.17 -13.87 -0.30
C THR A 133 5.68 -15.03 0.57
N VAL A 134 6.61 -15.75 1.21
CA VAL A 134 6.30 -16.82 2.18
C VAL A 134 6.54 -16.28 3.58
N HIS A 135 5.55 -16.43 4.46
CA HIS A 135 5.64 -16.08 5.86
C HIS A 135 5.54 -17.32 6.74
N GLU A 136 6.18 -17.24 7.92
CA GLU A 136 6.01 -18.15 9.05
C GLU A 136 5.59 -17.31 10.25
N VAL A 137 4.63 -17.81 11.03
CA VAL A 137 3.98 -17.10 12.14
C VAL A 137 4.62 -17.43 13.47
#